data_AF-A0AAV5WPR0-F1
#
_entry.id   AF-A0AAV5WPR0-F1
#
_cell.length_a   1.000
_cell.length_b   1.000
_cell.length_c   1.000
_cell.angle_alpha   90.00
_cell.angle_beta   90.00
_cell.angle_gamma   90.00
#
_symmetry.space_group_name_H-M   'P 1'
#
loop_
_entity.id
_entity.type
_entity.pdbx_description
1 polymer ?
#
loop_
_entity_poly.entity_id
_entity_poly.type
_entity_poly.pdbx_seq_one_letter_code
_entity_poly.pdbx_strand_id
1 'polypeptide(L)'
;SASDFIVNEINGTLLIEMFSKKFAGDEQFFTSLTATEALKIPGRFSANCSHPNYLRHVIWIGESPCKSNYMRHTACVFGVEDLPFLKNVKQFIINKV
;
A
#
# COMPACT_ATOMS: atom_id res chain seq x y z
N SER A 1 18.30 -2.95 9.38
CA SER A 1 17.28 -2.23 8.58
C SER A 1 15.90 -2.45 9.19
N ALA A 2 14.83 -1.76 8.74
CA ALA A 2 13.48 -1.98 9.27
C ALA A 2 13.01 -3.43 9.10
N SER A 3 13.33 -4.07 7.97
CA SER A 3 13.06 -5.49 7.73
C SER A 3 13.81 -6.40 8.72
N ASP A 4 15.08 -6.13 9.01
CA ASP A 4 15.85 -6.95 9.97
C ASP A 4 15.25 -6.85 11.38
N PHE A 5 14.80 -5.65 11.77
CA PHE A 5 14.17 -5.43 13.07
C PHE A 5 12.82 -6.17 13.17
N ILE A 6 12.00 -6.12 12.12
CA ILE A 6 10.72 -6.83 12.06
C ILE A 6 10.92 -8.35 12.15
N VAL A 7 11.95 -8.89 11.52
CA VAL A 7 12.19 -10.33 11.45
C VAL A 7 12.87 -10.87 12.71
N ASN A 8 13.82 -10.12 13.29
CA ASN A 8 14.70 -10.66 14.33
C ASN A 8 14.45 -10.09 15.73
N GLU A 9 13.87 -8.90 15.86
CA GLU A 9 13.85 -8.18 17.15
C GLU A 9 12.46 -8.12 17.80
N ILE A 10 11.38 -8.15 17.02
CA ILE A 10 10.01 -8.09 17.56
C ILE A 10 9.35 -9.47 17.62
N ASN A 11 8.61 -9.74 18.71
CA ASN A 11 7.71 -10.89 18.76
C ASN A 11 6.40 -10.56 18.03
N GLY A 12 6.40 -10.74 16.71
CA GLY A 12 5.27 -10.43 15.83
C GLY A 12 4.20 -11.52 15.74
N THR A 13 4.36 -12.68 16.38
CA THR A 13 3.53 -13.88 16.17
C THR A 13 2.05 -13.61 16.40
N LEU A 14 1.69 -12.96 17.51
CA LEU A 14 0.30 -12.63 17.81
C LEU A 14 -0.32 -11.68 16.78
N LEU A 15 0.47 -10.72 16.28
CA LEU A 15 0.01 -9.76 15.28
C LEU A 15 -0.20 -10.46 13.93
N ILE A 16 0.75 -11.30 13.50
CA ILE A 16 0.65 -12.08 12.28
C ILE A 16 -0.55 -13.03 12.34
N GLU A 17 -0.72 -13.77 13.43
CA GLU A 17 -1.85 -14.68 13.61
C GLU A 17 -3.19 -13.94 13.57
N MET A 18 -3.27 -12.76 14.20
CA MET A 18 -4.48 -11.94 14.20
C MET A 18 -4.87 -11.51 12.78
N PHE A 19 -3.93 -11.00 11.98
CA PHE A 19 -4.21 -10.51 10.63
C PHE A 19 -4.33 -11.62 9.59
N SER A 20 -3.65 -12.77 9.78
CA SER A 20 -3.77 -13.93 8.88
C SER A 20 -5.19 -14.49 8.78
N LYS A 21 -6.02 -14.25 9.79
CA LYS A 21 -7.42 -14.70 9.87
C LYS A 21 -8.42 -13.62 9.44
N LYS A 22 -7.96 -12.43 9.02
CA LYS A 22 -8.80 -11.30 8.65
C LYS A 22 -8.85 -11.13 7.14
N PHE A 23 -10.01 -10.71 6.63
CA PHE A 23 -10.16 -10.28 5.24
C PHE A 23 -9.23 -9.10 4.96
N ALA A 24 -8.55 -9.13 3.81
CA ALA A 24 -7.54 -8.14 3.41
C ALA A 24 -6.47 -7.91 4.50
N GLY A 25 -6.02 -8.98 5.16
CA GLY A 25 -5.03 -8.91 6.23
C GLY A 25 -3.72 -8.26 5.79
N ASP A 26 -3.33 -8.39 4.53
CA ASP A 26 -2.17 -7.74 3.93
C ASP A 26 -2.33 -6.20 3.80
N GLU A 27 -3.55 -5.70 3.56
CA GLU A 27 -3.84 -4.26 3.52
C GLU A 27 -3.83 -3.60 4.92
N GLN A 28 -4.05 -4.41 5.95
CA GLN A 28 -4.11 -3.94 7.34
C GLN A 28 -2.77 -4.14 8.07
N PHE A 29 -2.12 -5.30 7.90
CA PHE A 29 -0.98 -5.73 8.69
C PHE A 29 0.18 -4.75 8.64
N PHE A 30 0.72 -4.42 7.46
CA PHE A 30 1.91 -3.56 7.37
C PHE A 30 1.62 -2.12 7.82
N THR A 31 0.41 -1.62 7.56
CA THR A 31 -0.04 -0.32 8.03
C THR A 31 -0.13 -0.28 9.54
N SER A 32 -0.75 -1.29 10.17
CA SER A 32 -0.81 -1.41 11.64
C SER A 32 0.57 -1.60 12.26
N LEU A 33 1.40 -2.45 11.67
CA LEU A 33 2.75 -2.75 12.13
C LEU A 33 3.59 -1.47 12.21
N THR A 34 3.56 -0.65 11.16
CA THR A 34 4.34 0.60 11.05
C THR A 34 3.68 1.83 11.68
N ALA A 35 2.43 1.76 12.12
CA ALA A 35 1.78 2.82 12.90
C ALA A 35 1.88 2.60 14.43
N THR A 36 2.13 1.36 14.87
CA THR A 36 2.11 1.00 16.29
C THR A 36 3.38 1.45 17.02
N GLU A 37 3.27 2.49 17.82
CA GLU A 37 4.41 3.09 18.53
C GLU A 37 5.12 2.12 19.49
N ALA A 38 4.36 1.27 20.19
CA ALA A 38 4.89 0.31 21.15
C ALA A 38 5.89 -0.70 20.53
N LEU A 39 5.81 -0.95 19.22
CA LEU A 39 6.71 -1.86 18.50
C LEU A 39 8.04 -1.22 18.14
N LYS A 40 8.18 0.11 18.26
CA LYS A 40 9.43 0.86 18.05
C LYS A 40 10.17 0.55 16.73
N ILE A 41 9.42 0.24 15.67
CA ILE A 41 9.99 -0.11 14.37
C ILE A 41 10.74 1.11 13.79
N PRO A 42 11.99 0.95 13.33
CA PRO A 42 12.73 2.03 12.67
C PRO A 42 12.00 2.52 11.41
N GLY A 43 11.86 3.84 11.25
CA GLY A 43 11.17 4.43 10.10
C GLY A 43 9.64 4.32 10.13
N ARG A 44 9.06 3.96 11.29
CA ARG A 44 7.60 3.99 11.52
C ARG A 44 7.00 5.38 11.28
N PHE A 45 5.70 5.44 11.03
CA PHE A 45 4.94 6.68 11.06
C PHE A 45 4.07 6.76 12.33
N SER A 46 3.58 7.95 12.67
CA SER A 46 2.63 8.13 13.76
C SER A 46 1.22 7.77 13.27
N ALA A 47 0.42 7.08 14.09
CA ALA A 47 -0.97 6.78 13.77
C ALA A 47 -1.82 8.04 13.50
N ASN A 48 -1.38 9.20 13.98
CA ASN A 48 -2.04 10.49 13.72
C ASN A 48 -1.67 11.10 12.35
N CYS A 49 -0.76 10.47 11.60
CA CYS A 49 -0.34 10.93 10.28
C CYS A 49 -1.06 10.15 9.18
N SER A 50 -1.34 10.81 8.06
CA SER A 50 -1.83 10.13 6.86
C SER A 50 -0.75 9.17 6.33
N HIS A 51 -1.18 8.00 5.85
CA HIS A 51 -0.27 7.00 5.31
C HIS A 51 0.43 7.56 4.05
N PRO A 52 1.77 7.42 3.95
CA PRO A 52 2.53 7.93 2.81
C PRO A 52 2.04 7.32 1.48
N ASN A 53 1.47 8.15 0.60
CA ASN A 53 0.99 7.74 -0.73
C ASN A 53 2.05 7.97 -1.82
N TYR A 54 3.27 7.45 -1.63
CA TYR A 54 4.40 7.67 -2.55
C TYR A 54 4.78 6.43 -3.37
N LEU A 55 4.37 5.23 -2.95
CA LEU A 55 4.87 3.98 -3.56
C LEU A 55 4.09 3.58 -4.81
N ARG A 56 2.76 3.49 -4.71
CA ARG A 56 1.92 2.90 -5.75
C ARG A 56 0.76 3.81 -6.12
N HIS A 57 0.65 4.15 -7.40
CA HIS A 57 -0.51 4.80 -7.98
C HIS A 57 -1.48 3.73 -8.51
N VAL A 58 -2.76 3.84 -8.13
CA VAL A 58 -3.87 3.01 -8.62
C VAL A 58 -5.04 3.94 -8.88
N ILE A 59 -5.78 3.67 -9.96
CA ILE A 59 -7.09 4.30 -10.21
C ILE A 59 -8.15 3.26 -9.94
N TRP A 60 -9.02 3.53 -8.98
CA TRP A 60 -10.13 2.66 -8.63
C TRP A 60 -11.40 3.01 -9.42
N ILE A 61 -12.37 2.11 -9.41
CA ILE A 61 -13.69 2.36 -10.01
C ILE A 61 -14.31 3.63 -9.41
N GLY A 62 -14.80 4.52 -10.28
CA GLY A 62 -15.34 5.83 -9.88
C GLY A 62 -14.29 6.96 -9.83
N GLU A 63 -13.00 6.65 -9.94
CA GLU A 63 -11.94 7.64 -10.12
C GLU A 63 -11.66 7.88 -11.61
N SER A 64 -11.11 9.06 -11.94
CA SER A 64 -10.74 9.41 -13.31
C SER A 64 -9.36 10.09 -13.35
N PRO A 65 -8.59 9.92 -14.45
CA PRO A 65 -8.97 9.26 -15.71
C PRO A 65 -8.45 7.82 -15.85
N CYS A 66 -9.32 6.86 -16.17
CA CYS A 66 -8.95 5.53 -16.70
C CYS A 66 -9.26 5.49 -18.21
N LYS A 67 -8.32 5.95 -19.04
CA LYS A 67 -8.56 6.20 -20.47
C LYS A 67 -8.63 4.93 -21.29
N SER A 68 -8.02 3.85 -20.82
CA SER A 68 -8.16 2.54 -21.46
C SER A 68 -9.56 1.98 -21.44
N ASN A 69 -10.43 2.51 -20.57
CA ASN A 69 -11.76 1.96 -20.29
C ASN A 69 -11.73 0.48 -19.90
N TYR A 70 -10.58 -0.03 -19.45
CA TYR A 70 -10.42 -1.43 -19.05
C TYR A 70 -10.22 -1.53 -17.55
N MET A 71 -11.24 -2.05 -16.88
CA MET A 71 -11.26 -2.27 -15.43
C MET A 71 -11.16 -3.76 -15.13
N ARG A 72 -10.28 -4.15 -14.20
CA ARG A 72 -10.19 -5.53 -13.70
C ARG A 72 -10.15 -5.53 -12.18
N HIS A 73 -11.09 -6.24 -11.56
CA HIS A 73 -11.25 -6.29 -10.10
C HIS A 73 -11.26 -4.88 -9.49
N THR A 74 -12.12 -4.01 -10.05
CA THR A 74 -12.31 -2.60 -9.64
C THR A 74 -11.11 -1.67 -9.77
N ALA A 75 -9.96 -2.12 -10.27
CA ALA A 75 -8.81 -1.29 -10.60
C ALA A 75 -8.67 -1.08 -12.12
N CYS A 76 -8.23 0.12 -12.52
CA CYS A 76 -7.90 0.44 -13.90
C CYS A 76 -6.66 -0.35 -14.36
N VAL A 77 -6.75 -0.90 -15.56
CA VAL A 77 -5.63 -1.51 -16.29
C VAL A 77 -5.17 -0.49 -17.34
N PHE A 78 -4.02 0.13 -17.11
CA PHE A 78 -3.50 1.22 -17.91
C PHE A 78 -3.11 0.77 -19.31
N GLY A 79 -3.52 1.54 -20.32
CA GLY A 79 -3.09 1.42 -21.70
C GLY A 79 -2.14 2.55 -22.12
N VAL A 80 -1.79 2.59 -23.40
CA VAL A 80 -0.89 3.62 -23.98
C VAL A 80 -1.51 5.02 -23.88
N GLU A 81 -2.83 5.08 -23.97
CA GLU A 81 -3.69 6.25 -23.82
C GLU A 81 -3.62 6.91 -22.44
N ASP A 82 -3.22 6.16 -21.40
CA ASP A 82 -3.05 6.66 -20.04
C ASP A 82 -1.67 7.31 -19.83
N LEU A 83 -0.66 7.02 -20.67
CA LEU A 83 0.72 7.50 -20.51
C LEU A 83 0.85 9.03 -20.35
N PRO A 84 0.11 9.89 -21.09
CA PRO A 84 0.21 11.34 -20.90
C PRO A 84 -0.20 11.79 -19.50
N PHE A 85 -1.15 11.09 -18.87
CA PHE A 85 -1.54 11.33 -17.48
C PHE A 85 -0.49 10.75 -16.53
N LEU A 86 -0.07 9.50 -16.75
CA LEU A 86 0.87 8.78 -15.90
C LEU A 86 2.26 9.43 -15.84
N LYS A 87 2.66 10.22 -16.84
CA LYS A 87 3.90 11.00 -16.81
C LYS A 87 3.98 11.96 -15.61
N ASN A 88 2.84 12.38 -15.06
CA ASN A 88 2.77 13.41 -14.02
C ASN A 88 2.40 12.86 -12.63
N VAL A 89 2.18 11.55 -12.48
CA VAL A 89 1.97 10.99 -11.14
C VAL A 89 3.27 10.97 -10.35
N LYS A 90 3.17 11.24 -9.05
CA LYS A 90 4.32 11.36 -8.15
C LYS A 90 4.81 10.02 -7.60
N GLN A 91 3.99 8.99 -7.70
CA GLN A 91 4.30 7.67 -7.18
C GLN A 91 5.34 6.96 -8.04
N PHE A 92 6.16 6.12 -7.40
CA PHE A 92 7.23 5.40 -8.09
C PHE A 92 6.73 4.27 -9.00
N ILE A 93 5.60 3.65 -8.65
CA ILE A 93 5.06 2.48 -9.33
C ILE A 93 3.60 2.73 -9.68
N ILE A 94 3.15 2.24 -10.83
CA ILE A 94 1.75 2.23 -11.24
C ILE A 94 1.17 0.82 -11.16
N ASN A 95 -0.12 0.70 -10.84
CA ASN A 95 -0.86 -0.54 -10.91
C ASN A 95 -2.32 -0.23 -11.34
N LYS A 96 -2.89 -0.93 -12.32
CA LYS A 96 -2.41 -2.13 -13.01
C LYS A 96 -2.02 -1.82 -14.46
N VAL A 97 -1.14 -2.62 -15.05
CA VAL A 97 -0.82 -2.61 -16.50
C VAL A 97 -1.27 -3.94 -17.10
#